data_AF-X1JPX9-F1
#
_entry.id   AF-X1JPX9-F1
#
_cell.length_a   1.000
_cell.length_b   1.000
_cell.length_c   1.000
_cell.angle_alpha   90.00
_cell.angle_beta   90.00
_cell.angle_gamma   90.00
#
_symmetry.space_group_name_H-M   'P 1'
#
loop_
_entity.id
_entity.type
_entity.pdbx_description
1 polymer ?
#
loop_
_entity_poly.entity_id
_entity_poly.type
_entity_poly.pdbx_seq_one_letter_code
_entity_poly.pdbx_strand_id
1 'polypeptide(L)'
;IGLKALTWLREDRGLSDDTIQRYLLGYNLADRYEPAYKWGLKEGKVWLPRGVVIPTVIDNVLWSIDILRSSSNYKNYKIRGSKFALFGADNLRGAWLIMLVGNELDAMLAGQEIGDVVGIATFGNEVWNIGLAIWGCYLMPAQAILVALDNDSAGKKVEALSRLSPQIHPIMIPVLQQGDKDITDYFRSGGDLWEWFKYNLENHGLVPKHESTDLSASLSIQPPPVDDLGKTTSTNLSVIVNNILAGPFEADISRPCFACGQIAWRERPEKV
;
A
#
# COMPACT_ATOMS: atom_id res chain seq x y z
N ILE A 1 -2.45 3.59 -23.18
CA ILE A 1 -3.47 4.54 -22.67
C ILE A 1 -3.71 5.62 -23.73
N GLY A 2 -4.93 6.16 -23.89
CA GLY A 2 -5.18 7.25 -24.85
C GLY A 2 -4.46 8.55 -24.46
N LEU A 3 -3.95 9.32 -25.41
CA LEU A 3 -3.04 10.46 -25.15
C LEU A 3 -3.56 11.43 -24.08
N LYS A 4 -4.81 11.89 -24.20
CA LYS A 4 -5.42 12.81 -23.20
C LYS A 4 -5.48 12.23 -21.80
N ALA A 5 -5.77 10.93 -21.68
CA ALA A 5 -5.85 10.26 -20.39
C ALA A 5 -4.46 10.04 -19.80
N LEU A 6 -3.46 9.79 -20.65
CA LEU A 6 -2.06 9.68 -20.22
C LEU A 6 -1.53 11.03 -19.73
N THR A 7 -1.79 12.11 -20.46
CA THR A 7 -1.49 13.48 -20.03
C THR A 7 -2.13 13.77 -18.67
N TRP A 8 -3.42 13.46 -18.49
CA TRP A 8 -4.10 13.64 -17.22
C TRP A 8 -3.47 12.83 -16.07
N LEU A 9 -3.09 11.57 -16.29
CA LEU A 9 -2.40 10.77 -15.26
C LEU A 9 -1.06 11.39 -14.85
N ARG A 10 -0.33 11.95 -15.81
CA ARG A 10 0.99 12.55 -15.55
C ARG A 10 0.87 13.93 -14.93
N GLU A 11 0.11 14.82 -15.54
CA GLU A 11 0.07 16.25 -15.21
C GLU A 11 -0.96 16.58 -14.13
N ASP A 12 -2.10 15.89 -14.12
CA ASP A 12 -3.16 16.13 -13.13
C ASP A 12 -3.13 15.18 -11.95
N ARG A 13 -2.50 14.01 -12.08
CA ARG A 13 -2.38 13.03 -10.98
C ARG A 13 -0.95 12.82 -10.50
N GLY A 14 0.04 13.42 -11.16
CA GLY A 14 1.46 13.33 -10.75
C GLY A 14 2.07 11.94 -10.92
N LEU A 15 1.44 11.04 -11.67
CA LEU A 15 1.90 9.66 -11.82
C LEU A 15 2.96 9.55 -12.91
N SER A 16 4.11 8.98 -12.57
CA SER A 16 5.16 8.62 -13.53
C SER A 16 4.75 7.44 -14.41
N ASP A 17 5.44 7.27 -15.54
CA ASP A 17 5.22 6.12 -16.43
C ASP A 17 5.49 4.79 -15.74
N ASP A 18 6.49 4.73 -14.87
CA ASP A 18 6.81 3.55 -14.08
C ASP A 18 5.67 3.19 -13.15
N THR A 19 5.06 4.18 -12.48
CA THR A 19 3.87 3.97 -11.64
C THR A 19 2.68 3.50 -12.48
N ILE A 20 2.42 4.14 -13.62
CA ILE A 20 1.34 3.76 -14.54
C ILE A 20 1.49 2.32 -15.01
N GLN A 21 2.72 1.89 -15.35
CA GLN A 21 3.03 0.52 -15.76
C GLN A 21 2.93 -0.46 -14.59
N ARG A 22 3.52 -0.13 -13.44
CA ARG A 22 3.52 -0.96 -12.21
C ARG A 22 2.11 -1.34 -11.79
N TYR A 23 1.17 -0.40 -11.87
CA TYR A 23 -0.22 -0.63 -11.49
C TYR A 23 -1.11 -1.05 -12.67
N LEU A 24 -0.52 -1.40 -13.82
CA LEU A 24 -1.20 -1.94 -15.00
C LEU A 24 -2.35 -1.05 -15.49
N LEU A 25 -2.18 0.27 -15.41
CA LEU A 25 -3.22 1.20 -15.82
C LEU A 25 -3.52 1.07 -17.31
N GLY A 26 -4.81 0.99 -17.61
CA GLY A 26 -5.33 0.80 -18.96
C GLY A 26 -6.20 1.94 -19.43
N TYR A 27 -6.75 1.81 -20.64
CA TYR A 27 -7.76 2.73 -21.15
C TYR A 27 -8.78 1.98 -22.00
N ASN A 28 -10.05 2.07 -21.62
CA ASN A 28 -11.15 1.58 -22.44
C ASN A 28 -11.60 2.71 -23.38
N LEU A 29 -11.52 2.46 -24.69
CA LEU A 29 -11.64 3.50 -25.72
C LEU A 29 -13.06 4.05 -25.90
N ALA A 30 -14.08 3.23 -25.62
CA ALA A 30 -15.48 3.58 -25.86
C ALA A 30 -16.41 2.87 -24.88
N ASP A 31 -17.56 3.48 -24.61
CA ASP A 31 -18.67 2.82 -23.92
C ASP A 31 -19.09 1.61 -24.74
N ARG A 32 -19.05 0.42 -24.15
CA ARG A 32 -19.46 -0.83 -24.81
C ARG A 32 -20.10 -1.80 -23.84
N TYR A 33 -20.83 -2.77 -24.40
CA TYR A 33 -21.34 -3.90 -23.64
C TYR A 33 -20.66 -5.18 -24.13
N GLU A 34 -20.20 -6.00 -23.19
CA GLU A 34 -19.72 -7.35 -23.46
C GLU A 34 -20.73 -8.37 -22.90
N PRO A 35 -20.85 -9.57 -23.51
CA PRO A 35 -21.70 -10.61 -22.96
C PRO A 35 -21.14 -11.13 -21.63
N ALA A 36 -22.03 -11.39 -20.66
CA ALA A 36 -21.69 -11.79 -19.29
C ALA A 36 -20.77 -13.02 -19.19
N TYR A 37 -20.96 -14.01 -20.07
CA TYR A 37 -20.19 -15.27 -20.03
C TYR A 37 -18.67 -15.05 -20.25
N LYS A 38 -18.26 -14.03 -21.01
CA LYS A 38 -16.84 -13.68 -21.19
C LYS A 38 -16.19 -13.16 -19.92
N TRP A 39 -17.00 -12.78 -18.94
CA TRP A 39 -16.60 -12.22 -17.65
C TRP A 39 -16.88 -13.20 -16.50
N GLY A 40 -17.13 -14.48 -16.80
CA GLY A 40 -17.43 -15.50 -15.78
C GLY A 40 -18.80 -15.32 -15.10
N LEU A 41 -19.69 -14.52 -15.68
CA LEU A 41 -21.02 -14.25 -15.14
C LEU A 41 -22.09 -15.08 -15.87
N LYS A 42 -23.08 -15.55 -15.12
CA LYS A 42 -24.11 -16.48 -15.63
C LYS A 42 -24.99 -15.86 -16.72
N GLU A 43 -25.36 -14.58 -16.59
CA GLU A 43 -26.35 -13.97 -17.48
C GLU A 43 -26.21 -12.44 -17.63
N GLY A 44 -26.75 -11.93 -18.73
CA GLY A 44 -26.85 -10.52 -19.06
C GLY A 44 -25.65 -9.96 -19.82
N LYS A 45 -25.40 -8.66 -19.61
CA LYS A 45 -24.27 -7.92 -20.21
C LYS A 45 -23.44 -7.26 -19.12
N VAL A 46 -22.18 -7.02 -19.44
CA VAL A 46 -21.25 -6.20 -18.65
C VAL A 46 -21.07 -4.89 -19.39
N TRP A 47 -21.41 -3.79 -18.75
CA TRP A 47 -21.15 -2.46 -19.29
C TRP A 47 -19.71 -2.05 -18.98
N LEU A 48 -19.01 -1.57 -20.00
CA LEU A 48 -17.65 -1.08 -19.94
C LEU A 48 -17.66 0.37 -20.40
N PRO A 49 -17.75 1.36 -19.50
CA PRO A 49 -17.68 2.77 -19.89
C PRO A 49 -16.30 3.11 -20.44
N ARG A 50 -16.23 4.13 -21.29
CA ARG A 50 -14.98 4.77 -21.71
C ARG A 50 -14.30 5.39 -20.50
N GLY A 51 -12.99 5.17 -20.36
CA GLY A 51 -12.24 5.73 -19.25
C GLY A 51 -10.90 5.06 -18.99
N VAL A 52 -10.19 5.59 -18.00
CA VAL A 52 -8.97 4.98 -17.46
C VAL A 52 -9.36 3.73 -16.68
N VAL A 53 -8.67 2.63 -16.94
CA VAL A 53 -8.92 1.34 -16.29
C VAL A 53 -7.91 1.18 -15.15
N ILE A 54 -8.41 0.96 -13.94
CA ILE A 54 -7.62 0.69 -12.73
C ILE A 54 -7.92 -0.75 -12.29
N PRO A 55 -7.01 -1.70 -12.55
CA PRO A 55 -7.14 -3.04 -12.00
C PRO A 55 -6.68 -3.07 -10.54
N THR A 56 -7.34 -3.89 -9.73
CA THR A 56 -6.89 -4.25 -8.39
C THR A 56 -6.44 -5.71 -8.42
N VAL A 57 -5.13 -5.91 -8.40
CA VAL A 57 -4.50 -7.22 -8.39
C VAL A 57 -3.86 -7.43 -7.02
N ILE A 58 -4.13 -8.59 -6.42
CA ILE A 58 -3.59 -9.00 -5.12
C ILE A 58 -3.25 -10.48 -5.23
N ASP A 59 -2.03 -10.88 -4.87
CA ASP A 59 -1.53 -12.25 -5.05
C ASP A 59 -1.66 -12.78 -6.49
N ASN A 60 -1.38 -11.92 -7.47
CA ASN A 60 -1.57 -12.20 -8.91
C ASN A 60 -3.02 -12.55 -9.30
N VAL A 61 -3.99 -12.33 -8.42
CA VAL A 61 -5.43 -12.50 -8.68
C VAL A 61 -6.05 -11.14 -8.94
N LEU A 62 -6.81 -11.02 -10.03
CA LEU A 62 -7.59 -9.83 -10.34
C LEU A 62 -8.89 -9.82 -9.50
N TRP A 63 -8.99 -8.90 -8.55
CA TRP A 63 -10.15 -8.79 -7.65
C TRP A 63 -11.20 -7.82 -8.18
N SER A 64 -10.77 -6.67 -8.68
CA SER A 64 -11.67 -5.66 -9.23
C SER A 64 -11.06 -4.94 -10.42
N ILE A 65 -11.94 -4.40 -11.23
CA ILE A 65 -11.58 -3.41 -12.25
C ILE A 65 -12.50 -2.22 -12.06
N ASP A 66 -11.90 -1.06 -11.87
CA ASP A 66 -12.59 0.22 -11.81
C ASP A 66 -12.28 1.01 -13.08
N ILE A 67 -13.29 1.73 -13.59
CA ILE A 67 -13.13 2.62 -14.75
C ILE A 67 -13.44 4.05 -14.34
N LEU A 68 -12.43 4.92 -14.48
CA LEU A 68 -12.51 6.35 -14.23
C LEU A 68 -12.93 7.08 -15.50
N ARG A 69 -14.08 7.75 -15.43
CA ARG A 69 -14.67 8.47 -16.56
C ARG A 69 -14.21 9.93 -16.56
N SER A 70 -14.05 10.51 -17.74
CA SER A 70 -13.66 11.92 -17.92
C SER A 70 -14.82 12.92 -17.81
N SER A 71 -16.06 12.46 -17.64
CA SER A 71 -17.22 13.35 -17.48
C SER A 71 -17.29 13.90 -16.05
N SER A 72 -17.88 15.09 -15.90
CA SER A 72 -17.95 15.99 -14.72
C SER A 72 -18.23 15.40 -13.32
N ASN A 73 -18.53 14.10 -13.20
CA ASN A 73 -18.53 13.38 -11.94
C ASN A 73 -17.52 12.23 -12.07
N TYR A 74 -16.29 12.44 -11.58
CA TYR A 74 -15.16 11.49 -11.56
C TYR A 74 -15.41 10.26 -10.67
N LYS A 75 -16.60 9.70 -10.72
CA LYS A 75 -16.99 8.56 -9.89
C LYS A 75 -16.50 7.28 -10.58
N ASN A 76 -15.63 6.54 -9.89
CA ASN A 76 -15.14 5.25 -10.33
C ASN A 76 -16.34 4.32 -10.61
N TYR A 77 -16.41 3.78 -11.81
CA TYR A 77 -17.37 2.72 -12.13
C TYR A 77 -16.71 1.37 -11.91
N LYS A 78 -17.12 0.66 -10.85
CA LYS A 78 -16.66 -0.70 -10.57
C LYS A 78 -17.37 -1.69 -11.50
N ILE A 79 -16.60 -2.43 -12.31
CA ILE A 79 -17.15 -3.35 -13.31
C ILE A 79 -17.93 -4.46 -12.60
N ARG A 80 -19.11 -4.82 -13.14
CA ARG A 80 -19.92 -5.94 -12.67
C ARG A 80 -19.08 -7.22 -12.59
N GLY A 81 -19.08 -7.88 -11.42
CA GLY A 81 -18.28 -9.07 -11.14
C GLY A 81 -17.07 -8.79 -10.25
N SER A 82 -16.63 -7.52 -10.18
CA SER A 82 -15.60 -7.08 -9.24
C SER A 82 -15.98 -7.37 -7.79
N LYS A 83 -14.97 -7.61 -6.97
CA LYS A 83 -15.08 -7.82 -5.53
C LYS A 83 -14.45 -6.64 -4.78
N PHE A 84 -14.91 -6.44 -3.56
CA PHE A 84 -14.25 -5.52 -2.63
C PHE A 84 -12.80 -5.99 -2.40
N ALA A 85 -11.85 -5.06 -2.45
CA ALA A 85 -10.42 -5.35 -2.43
C ALA A 85 -9.63 -4.25 -1.73
N LEU A 86 -8.60 -4.63 -0.97
CA LEU A 86 -7.62 -3.70 -0.40
C LEU A 86 -6.57 -3.40 -1.46
N PHE A 87 -6.76 -2.30 -2.19
CA PHE A 87 -5.79 -1.91 -3.22
C PHE A 87 -4.44 -1.63 -2.57
N GLY A 88 -3.37 -2.21 -3.12
CA GLY A 88 -2.02 -2.13 -2.56
C GLY A 88 -1.68 -3.25 -1.58
N ALA A 89 -2.60 -4.16 -1.22
CA ALA A 89 -2.38 -5.18 -0.17
C ALA A 89 -1.02 -5.91 -0.23
N ASP A 90 -0.53 -6.26 -1.42
CA ASP A 90 0.75 -6.95 -1.58
C ASP A 90 1.96 -6.19 -1.00
N ASN A 91 1.91 -4.85 -0.97
CA ASN A 91 2.99 -4.01 -0.40
C ASN A 91 2.94 -3.91 1.13
N LEU A 92 1.88 -4.41 1.78
CA LEU A 92 1.71 -4.37 3.23
C LEU A 92 2.43 -5.53 3.92
N ARG A 93 2.80 -6.57 3.17
CA ARG A 93 3.45 -7.77 3.72
C ARG A 93 4.79 -7.44 4.34
N GLY A 94 4.89 -7.64 5.66
CA GLY A 94 6.10 -7.36 6.43
C GLY A 94 6.32 -5.88 6.71
N ALA A 95 5.38 -5.00 6.34
CA ALA A 95 5.46 -3.59 6.68
C ALA A 95 5.12 -3.40 8.17
N TRP A 96 6.05 -2.83 8.94
CA TRP A 96 5.80 -2.45 10.33
C TRP A 96 4.88 -1.21 10.42
N LEU A 97 4.87 -0.37 9.38
CA LEU A 97 4.06 0.83 9.25
C LEU A 97 3.26 0.79 7.95
N ILE A 98 1.98 1.13 8.04
CA ILE A 98 1.06 1.23 6.91
C ILE A 98 0.49 2.65 6.84
N MET A 99 0.21 3.14 5.65
CA MET A 99 -0.62 4.32 5.41
C MET A 99 -1.84 3.94 4.58
N LEU A 100 -3.04 4.22 5.12
CA LEU A 100 -4.31 4.09 4.42
C LEU A 100 -4.73 5.44 3.86
N VAL A 101 -5.00 5.49 2.57
CA VAL A 101 -5.34 6.73 1.85
C VAL A 101 -6.72 6.66 1.18
N GLY A 102 -7.24 7.79 0.72
CA GLY A 102 -8.64 7.94 0.30
C GLY A 102 -9.04 7.12 -0.93
N ASN A 103 -8.19 7.05 -1.96
CA ASN A 103 -8.50 6.36 -3.21
C ASN A 103 -7.27 5.74 -3.89
N GLU A 104 -7.49 4.99 -4.96
CA GLU A 104 -6.45 4.23 -5.65
C GLU A 104 -5.38 5.12 -6.29
N LEU A 105 -5.74 6.31 -6.79
CA LEU A 105 -4.77 7.23 -7.39
C LEU A 105 -3.86 7.87 -6.33
N ASP A 106 -4.43 8.25 -5.19
CA ASP A 106 -3.64 8.73 -4.04
C ASP A 106 -2.71 7.63 -3.51
N ALA A 107 -3.17 6.37 -3.51
CA ALA A 107 -2.33 5.23 -3.12
C ALA A 107 -1.15 5.03 -4.09
N MET A 108 -1.38 5.20 -5.39
CA MET A 108 -0.31 5.14 -6.39
C MET A 108 0.68 6.30 -6.23
N LEU A 109 0.20 7.53 -6.02
CA LEU A 109 1.05 8.70 -5.86
C LEU A 109 1.86 8.64 -4.55
N ALA A 110 1.22 8.30 -3.43
CA ALA A 110 1.93 8.07 -2.17
C ALA A 110 2.93 6.91 -2.30
N GLY A 111 2.55 5.81 -2.96
CA GLY A 111 3.45 4.69 -3.23
C GLY A 111 4.66 5.08 -4.09
N GLN A 112 4.50 6.03 -5.01
CA GLN A 112 5.60 6.59 -5.80
C GLN A 112 6.56 7.43 -4.96
N GLU A 113 6.04 8.23 -4.03
CA GLU A 113 6.85 9.20 -3.29
C GLU A 113 7.47 8.64 -2.01
N ILE A 114 6.77 7.73 -1.32
CA ILE A 114 7.15 7.23 0.02
C ILE A 114 6.95 5.71 0.20
N GLY A 115 6.56 4.99 -0.86
CA GLY A 115 6.24 3.55 -0.79
C GLY A 115 7.44 2.63 -0.54
N ASP A 116 8.65 3.17 -0.50
CA ASP A 116 9.89 2.47 -0.15
C ASP A 116 10.13 2.38 1.37
N VAL A 117 9.40 3.16 2.18
CA VAL A 117 9.53 3.14 3.65
C VAL A 117 8.23 2.83 4.41
N VAL A 118 7.09 2.87 3.74
CA VAL A 118 5.76 2.60 4.32
C VAL A 118 4.89 1.81 3.36
N GLY A 119 4.14 0.82 3.87
CA GLY A 119 3.14 0.11 3.07
C GLY A 119 1.95 1.02 2.77
N ILE A 120 1.57 1.18 1.50
CA ILE A 120 0.49 2.10 1.09
C ILE A 120 -0.70 1.31 0.56
N ALA A 121 -1.88 1.53 1.14
CA ALA A 121 -3.09 0.88 0.66
C ALA A 121 -4.34 1.75 0.76
N THR A 122 -5.43 1.29 0.14
CA THR A 122 -6.73 1.93 0.24
C THR A 122 -7.87 0.92 0.08
N PHE A 123 -8.96 1.18 0.79
CA PHE A 123 -10.26 0.50 0.56
C PHE A 123 -11.12 1.24 -0.48
N GLY A 124 -10.56 2.27 -1.13
CA GLY A 124 -11.28 3.21 -1.95
C GLY A 124 -12.42 3.87 -1.19
N ASN A 125 -13.54 4.08 -1.88
CA ASN A 125 -14.72 4.73 -1.30
C ASN A 125 -15.47 3.90 -0.23
N GLU A 126 -15.06 2.66 0.04
CA GLU A 126 -15.79 1.68 0.86
C GLU A 126 -15.11 1.40 2.23
N VAL A 127 -14.73 2.45 2.95
CA VAL A 127 -14.01 2.37 4.24
C VAL A 127 -14.83 1.70 5.38
N TRP A 128 -16.15 1.60 5.24
CA TRP A 128 -17.04 1.15 6.33
C TRP A 128 -17.07 -0.37 6.57
N ASN A 129 -16.43 -1.16 5.70
CA ASN A 129 -16.36 -2.61 5.83
C ASN A 129 -14.97 -3.10 5.43
N ILE A 130 -14.00 -2.89 6.32
CA ILE A 130 -12.57 -3.26 6.18
C ILE A 130 -12.39 -4.76 5.88
N GLY A 131 -13.44 -5.58 5.99
CA GLY A 131 -13.40 -6.98 5.59
C GLY A 131 -12.28 -7.73 6.29
N LEU A 132 -12.11 -7.53 7.60
CA LEU A 132 -10.98 -8.06 8.40
C LEU A 132 -10.77 -9.57 8.23
N ALA A 133 -11.81 -10.33 7.93
CA ALA A 133 -11.71 -11.76 7.63
C ALA A 133 -10.82 -12.05 6.40
N ILE A 134 -10.79 -11.16 5.42
CA ILE A 134 -9.99 -11.27 4.19
C ILE A 134 -8.71 -10.44 4.32
N TRP A 135 -8.83 -9.19 4.79
CA TRP A 135 -7.74 -8.22 4.73
C TRP A 135 -6.93 -8.10 6.03
N GLY A 136 -7.41 -8.69 7.12
CA GLY A 136 -6.75 -8.62 8.43
C GLY A 136 -5.33 -9.18 8.43
N CYS A 137 -5.06 -10.22 7.63
CA CYS A 137 -3.71 -10.79 7.52
C CYS A 137 -2.67 -9.82 6.93
N TYR A 138 -3.10 -8.79 6.20
CA TYR A 138 -2.22 -7.75 5.67
C TYR A 138 -2.04 -6.58 6.65
N LEU A 139 -3.08 -6.26 7.42
CA LEU A 139 -3.10 -5.08 8.30
C LEU A 139 -2.59 -5.37 9.71
N MET A 140 -2.97 -6.51 10.29
CA MET A 140 -2.66 -6.86 11.68
C MET A 140 -1.16 -6.97 12.01
N PRO A 141 -0.27 -7.38 11.09
CA PRO A 141 1.17 -7.40 11.38
C PRO A 141 1.78 -6.01 11.58
N ALA A 142 1.13 -4.94 11.11
CA ALA A 142 1.64 -3.59 11.28
C ALA A 142 1.57 -3.16 12.74
N GLN A 143 2.63 -2.49 13.19
CA GLN A 143 2.71 -1.91 14.53
C GLN A 143 1.95 -0.58 14.59
N ALA A 144 1.89 0.15 13.46
CA ALA A 144 1.17 1.40 13.33
C ALA A 144 0.54 1.54 11.94
N ILE A 145 -0.60 2.23 11.89
CA ILE A 145 -1.36 2.52 10.68
C ILE A 145 -1.69 4.01 10.66
N LEU A 146 -1.04 4.77 9.78
CA LEU A 146 -1.42 6.13 9.47
C LEU A 146 -2.68 6.14 8.59
N VAL A 147 -3.62 7.04 8.85
CA VAL A 147 -4.85 7.17 8.07
C VAL A 147 -4.98 8.59 7.54
N ALA A 148 -4.76 8.77 6.24
CA ALA A 148 -4.82 10.03 5.51
C ALA A 148 -5.99 10.01 4.51
N LEU A 149 -7.20 10.29 4.99
CA LEU A 149 -8.40 10.37 4.12
C LEU A 149 -8.66 11.82 3.70
N ASP A 150 -9.41 11.97 2.61
CA ASP A 150 -9.78 13.27 2.04
C ASP A 150 -10.41 14.21 3.09
N ASN A 151 -9.94 15.44 3.17
CA ASN A 151 -10.33 16.43 4.18
C ASN A 151 -11.85 16.72 4.20
N ASP A 152 -12.53 16.59 3.07
CA ASP A 152 -13.97 16.86 2.92
C ASP A 152 -14.88 15.72 3.46
N SER A 153 -14.33 14.52 3.62
CA SER A 153 -15.09 13.32 3.97
C SER A 153 -14.46 12.47 5.09
N ALA A 154 -13.31 12.90 5.60
CA ALA A 154 -12.52 12.20 6.61
C ALA A 154 -13.28 11.99 7.94
N GLY A 155 -13.97 13.02 8.45
CA GLY A 155 -14.38 13.08 9.86
C GLY A 155 -15.01 11.80 10.42
N LYS A 156 -16.12 11.33 9.85
CA LYS A 156 -16.82 10.13 10.36
C LYS A 156 -16.07 8.83 10.08
N LYS A 157 -15.34 8.75 8.96
CA LYS A 157 -14.61 7.54 8.55
C LYS A 157 -13.38 7.32 9.44
N VAL A 158 -12.61 8.39 9.63
CA VAL A 158 -11.45 8.43 10.51
C VAL A 158 -11.85 8.08 11.92
N GLU A 159 -12.91 8.70 12.46
CA GLU A 159 -13.38 8.39 13.80
C GLU A 159 -13.76 6.91 13.97
N ALA A 160 -14.43 6.31 12.98
CA ALA A 160 -14.79 4.90 13.01
C ALA A 160 -13.54 4.00 13.00
N LEU A 161 -12.55 4.32 12.16
CA LEU A 161 -11.29 3.57 12.07
C LEU A 161 -10.49 3.63 13.37
N SER A 162 -10.31 4.82 13.94
CA SER A 162 -9.52 5.01 15.18
C SER A 162 -10.06 4.22 16.37
N ARG A 163 -11.35 3.89 16.37
CA ARG A 163 -11.97 3.09 17.44
C ARG A 163 -11.63 1.60 17.34
N LEU A 164 -11.10 1.13 16.21
CA LEU A 164 -10.80 -0.29 16.00
C LEU A 164 -9.50 -0.75 16.66
N SER A 165 -8.50 0.13 16.71
CA SER A 165 -7.19 -0.18 17.31
C SER A 165 -6.46 1.09 17.72
N PRO A 166 -5.76 1.10 18.87
CA PRO A 166 -4.87 2.20 19.24
C PRO A 166 -3.66 2.36 18.30
N GLN A 167 -3.39 1.38 17.43
CA GLN A 167 -2.34 1.45 16.40
C GLN A 167 -2.75 2.34 15.22
N ILE A 168 -4.00 2.80 15.16
CA ILE A 168 -4.50 3.64 14.07
C ILE A 168 -4.31 5.11 14.44
N HIS A 169 -3.54 5.81 13.62
CA HIS A 169 -3.16 7.21 13.79
C HIS A 169 -3.73 8.04 12.64
N PRO A 170 -4.84 8.76 12.87
CA PRO A 170 -5.34 9.73 11.91
C PRO A 170 -4.33 10.84 11.66
N ILE A 171 -4.10 11.16 10.39
CA ILE A 171 -3.28 12.28 9.98
C ILE A 171 -4.06 13.16 9.01
N MET A 172 -3.82 14.46 9.11
CA MET A 172 -4.47 15.45 8.24
C MET A 172 -3.60 15.72 7.01
N ILE A 173 -4.24 15.78 5.85
CA ILE A 173 -3.59 16.21 4.62
C ILE A 173 -3.52 17.74 4.64
N PRO A 174 -2.34 18.38 4.49
CA PRO A 174 -2.23 19.82 4.53
C PRO A 174 -2.96 20.47 3.35
N VAL A 175 -3.48 21.67 3.57
CA VAL A 175 -4.13 22.49 2.54
C VAL A 175 -3.20 23.66 2.23
N LEU A 176 -2.55 23.62 1.07
CA LEU A 176 -1.62 24.68 0.62
C LEU A 176 -2.34 25.72 -0.24
N GLN A 177 -3.32 25.28 -1.02
CA GLN A 177 -4.19 26.14 -1.83
C GLN A 177 -5.66 25.91 -1.50
N GLN A 178 -6.47 26.92 -1.80
CA GLN A 178 -7.91 26.82 -1.62
C GLN A 178 -8.47 25.73 -2.54
N GLY A 179 -9.07 24.70 -1.94
CA GLY A 179 -9.66 23.58 -2.65
C GLY A 179 -8.90 22.27 -2.48
N ASP A 180 -7.68 22.29 -1.92
CA ASP A 180 -6.94 21.05 -1.63
C ASP A 180 -7.73 20.19 -0.64
N LYS A 181 -7.91 18.92 -1.00
CA LYS A 181 -8.65 17.97 -0.17
C LYS A 181 -8.01 16.60 -0.05
N ASP A 182 -7.17 16.19 -1.00
CA ASP A 182 -6.59 14.86 -1.07
C ASP A 182 -5.06 14.90 -1.31
N ILE A 183 -4.41 13.74 -1.32
CA ILE A 183 -2.95 13.62 -1.49
C ILE A 183 -2.52 14.18 -2.83
N THR A 184 -3.32 13.94 -3.88
CA THR A 184 -3.07 14.49 -5.21
C THR A 184 -3.07 16.01 -5.18
N ASP A 185 -4.09 16.64 -4.60
CA ASP A 185 -4.18 18.10 -4.54
C ASP A 185 -3.02 18.71 -3.74
N TYR A 186 -2.69 18.14 -2.57
CA TYR A 186 -1.53 18.58 -1.77
C TYR A 186 -0.23 18.53 -2.58
N PHE A 187 0.03 17.43 -3.27
CA PHE A 187 1.20 17.26 -4.12
C PHE A 187 1.22 18.29 -5.28
N ARG A 188 0.09 18.48 -5.96
CA ARG A 188 -0.04 19.44 -7.07
C ARG A 188 0.18 20.87 -6.63
N SER A 189 -0.23 21.19 -5.41
CA SER A 189 -0.05 22.51 -4.80
C SER A 189 1.39 22.77 -4.34
N GLY A 190 2.33 21.85 -4.60
CA GLY A 190 3.75 21.96 -4.25
C GLY A 190 4.11 21.29 -2.93
N GLY A 191 3.21 20.48 -2.37
CA GLY A 191 3.43 19.73 -1.15
C GLY A 191 4.50 18.65 -1.31
N ASP A 192 5.32 18.49 -0.29
CA ASP A 192 6.32 17.43 -0.22
C ASP A 192 5.79 16.29 0.65
N LEU A 193 5.43 15.18 0.00
CA LEU A 193 4.89 13.99 0.68
C LEU A 193 5.90 13.34 1.64
N TRP A 194 7.21 13.48 1.38
CA TRP A 194 8.24 12.95 2.27
C TRP A 194 8.35 13.79 3.55
N GLU A 195 8.42 15.11 3.43
CA GLU A 195 8.47 16.00 4.59
C GLU A 195 7.19 15.90 5.43
N TRP A 196 6.02 15.87 4.77
CA TRP A 196 4.76 15.64 5.46
C TRP A 196 4.72 14.28 6.17
N PHE A 197 5.21 13.22 5.54
CA PHE A 197 5.29 11.90 6.16
C PHE A 197 6.18 11.90 7.41
N LYS A 198 7.40 12.45 7.32
CA LYS A 198 8.32 12.56 8.48
C LYS A 198 7.71 13.34 9.63
N TYR A 199 7.08 14.48 9.35
CA TYR A 199 6.39 15.28 10.36
C TYR A 199 5.36 14.47 11.14
N ASN A 200 4.59 13.61 10.45
CA ASN A 200 3.62 12.75 11.11
C ASN A 200 4.28 11.61 11.90
N LEU A 201 5.40 11.04 11.43
CA LEU A 201 6.14 10.06 12.22
C LEU A 201 6.60 10.66 13.56
N GLU A 202 7.18 11.86 13.53
CA GLU A 202 7.66 12.56 14.73
C GLU A 202 6.50 12.87 15.69
N ASN A 203 5.42 13.46 15.19
CA ASN A 203 4.27 13.84 16.02
C ASN A 203 3.53 12.66 16.64
N HIS A 204 3.55 11.49 16.00
CA HIS A 204 2.94 10.28 16.53
C HIS A 204 3.93 9.39 17.30
N GLY A 205 5.18 9.81 17.47
CA GLY A 205 6.21 9.02 18.15
C GLY A 205 6.56 7.72 17.43
N LEU A 206 6.34 7.67 16.11
CA LEU A 206 6.59 6.54 15.22
C LEU A 206 7.99 6.61 14.58
N VAL A 207 8.93 7.30 15.22
CA VAL A 207 10.31 7.34 14.76
C VAL A 207 10.97 6.02 15.18
N PRO A 208 11.58 5.25 14.25
CA PRO A 208 12.34 4.06 14.62
C PRO A 208 13.41 4.47 15.63
N LYS A 209 13.37 3.88 16.83
CA LYS A 209 14.42 4.11 17.82
C LYS A 209 15.72 3.60 17.19
N HIS A 210 16.69 4.48 17.02
CA HIS A 210 18.08 4.08 16.80
C HIS A 210 18.55 3.35 18.06
N GLU A 211 18.25 2.06 18.17
CA GLU A 211 19.11 1.19 18.95
C GLU A 211 20.41 1.09 18.16
N SER A 212 21.39 1.89 18.57
CA SER A 212 22.80 1.62 18.32
C SER A 212 23.11 0.26 18.93
N THR A 213 22.75 -0.80 18.21
CA THR A 213 23.34 -2.11 18.45
C THR A 213 24.77 -1.97 18.01
N ASP A 214 25.62 -1.65 18.99
CA ASP A 214 27.05 -1.80 18.91
C ASP A 214 27.31 -3.30 18.63
N LEU A 215 27.33 -3.66 17.34
CA LEU A 215 27.55 -5.02 16.83
C LEU A 215 28.93 -5.57 17.24
N SER A 216 29.77 -4.75 17.87
CA SER A 216 31.03 -5.14 18.48
C SER A 216 30.87 -5.92 19.78
N ALA A 217 29.72 -5.83 20.47
CA ALA A 217 29.56 -6.37 21.83
C ALA A 217 28.90 -7.76 21.94
N SER A 218 28.38 -8.35 20.85
CA SER A 218 27.57 -9.58 20.91
C SER A 218 28.10 -10.79 20.12
N LEU A 219 29.38 -10.79 19.71
CA LEU A 219 30.05 -11.96 19.16
C LEU A 219 31.21 -12.42 20.06
N SER A 220 30.88 -12.83 21.29
CA SER A 220 31.69 -13.82 22.01
C SER A 220 30.84 -15.05 22.30
N ILE A 221 30.44 -15.74 21.22
CA ILE A 221 29.91 -17.09 21.35
C ILE A 221 31.10 -17.97 21.72
N GLN A 222 31.23 -18.33 22.99
CA GLN A 222 32.10 -19.44 23.35
C GLN A 222 31.49 -20.72 22.76
N PRO A 223 32.29 -21.57 22.10
CA PRO A 223 31.78 -22.83 21.58
C PRO A 223 31.20 -23.66 22.73
N PRO A 224 30.08 -24.38 22.52
CA PRO A 224 29.51 -25.22 23.56
C PRO A 224 30.51 -26.31 23.97
N PRO A 225 30.50 -26.77 25.23
CA PRO A 225 31.37 -27.84 25.66
C PRO A 225 31.01 -29.13 24.92
N VAL A 226 32.03 -29.80 24.39
CA VAL A 226 31.93 -31.06 23.65
C VAL A 226 32.18 -32.21 24.63
N ASP A 227 31.41 -33.30 24.53
CA ASP A 227 31.68 -34.53 25.28
C ASP A 227 32.85 -35.32 24.68
N ASP A 228 33.42 -36.26 25.44
CA ASP A 228 34.63 -37.03 25.09
C ASP A 228 34.47 -37.94 23.85
N LEU A 229 33.32 -37.90 23.17
CA LEU A 229 33.03 -38.63 21.93
C LEU A 229 32.66 -37.72 20.74
N GLY A 230 32.77 -36.39 20.89
CA GLY A 230 32.64 -35.46 19.78
C GLY A 230 31.23 -35.30 19.22
N LYS A 231 30.18 -35.60 20.00
CA LYS A 231 28.78 -35.53 19.51
C LYS A 231 27.99 -34.46 20.25
N THR A 232 27.50 -33.47 19.51
CA THR A 232 26.59 -32.45 20.03
C THR A 232 25.22 -33.05 20.37
N THR A 233 24.91 -33.16 21.66
CA THR A 233 23.56 -33.48 22.16
C THR A 233 22.81 -32.19 22.52
N SER A 234 22.19 -31.54 21.54
CA SER A 234 20.97 -30.76 21.77
C SER A 234 20.23 -30.55 20.45
N THR A 235 18.95 -30.96 20.42
CA THR A 235 18.07 -30.64 19.30
C THR A 235 17.79 -29.15 19.35
N ASN A 236 18.52 -28.45 18.51
CA ASN A 236 18.56 -27.01 18.34
C ASN A 236 17.15 -26.49 17.98
N LEU A 237 16.64 -25.53 18.76
CA LEU A 237 15.36 -24.81 18.51
C LEU A 237 15.34 -24.06 17.16
N SER A 238 16.46 -24.01 16.43
CA SER A 238 16.57 -23.47 15.07
C SER A 238 15.94 -24.35 13.98
N VAL A 239 15.61 -25.61 14.25
CA VAL A 239 14.96 -26.51 13.25
C VAL A 239 13.43 -26.39 13.26
N ILE A 240 12.82 -25.93 14.35
CA ILE A 240 11.35 -25.71 14.43
C ILE A 240 10.94 -24.45 13.66
N VAL A 241 11.82 -23.44 13.61
CA VAL A 241 11.54 -22.19 12.88
C VAL A 241 11.61 -22.39 11.35
N ASN A 242 12.42 -23.33 10.87
CA ASN A 242 12.62 -23.53 9.42
C ASN A 242 11.60 -24.47 8.74
N ASN A 243 10.72 -25.15 9.49
CA ASN A 243 9.76 -26.11 8.94
C ASN A 243 8.30 -25.63 8.90
N ILE A 244 8.02 -24.37 9.26
CA ILE A 244 6.67 -23.77 9.12
C ILE A 244 6.55 -22.89 7.85
N LEU A 245 7.66 -22.59 7.15
CA LEU A 245 7.68 -21.69 6.00
C LEU A 245 8.07 -22.36 4.65
N ALA A 246 8.06 -23.69 4.57
CA ALA A 246 8.34 -24.40 3.32
C ALA A 246 7.12 -24.43 2.37
N GLY A 247 6.75 -23.26 1.84
CA GLY A 247 6.15 -23.14 0.51
C GLY A 247 7.23 -22.64 -0.46
N PRO A 248 7.09 -22.83 -1.79
CA PRO A 248 8.10 -22.38 -2.74
C PRO A 248 7.99 -20.86 -2.89
N PHE A 249 8.55 -20.12 -1.93
CA PHE A 249 8.77 -18.69 -2.02
C PHE A 249 10.25 -18.48 -2.27
N GLU A 250 10.63 -18.39 -3.54
CA GLU A 250 11.83 -17.62 -3.89
C GLU A 250 11.54 -16.17 -3.47
N ALA A 251 12.04 -15.79 -2.28
CA ALA A 251 12.01 -14.42 -1.85
C ALA A 251 12.86 -13.61 -2.83
N ASP A 252 12.21 -12.73 -3.59
CA ASP A 252 12.88 -11.75 -4.43
C ASP A 252 13.67 -10.79 -3.53
N ILE A 253 14.97 -11.09 -3.41
CA ILE A 253 15.98 -10.38 -2.62
C ILE A 253 16.25 -8.96 -3.14
N SER A 254 15.60 -8.52 -4.23
CA SER A 254 15.71 -7.15 -4.75
C SER A 254 14.88 -6.12 -3.97
N ARG A 255 14.02 -6.55 -3.04
CA ARG A 255 13.26 -5.65 -2.15
C ARG A 255 13.94 -5.53 -0.78
N PRO A 256 14.19 -4.32 -0.26
CA PRO A 256 14.68 -4.17 1.11
C PRO A 256 13.68 -4.82 2.08
N CYS A 257 14.19 -5.70 2.94
CA CYS A 257 13.40 -6.40 3.95
C CYS A 257 12.81 -5.37 4.93
N PHE A 258 11.48 -5.18 4.89
CA PHE A 258 10.74 -4.23 5.73
C PHE A 258 10.62 -4.66 7.21
N ALA A 259 11.16 -5.83 7.57
CA ALA A 259 10.85 -6.52 8.82
C ALA A 259 11.52 -5.96 10.08
N CYS A 260 12.58 -5.14 9.98
CA CYS A 260 13.35 -4.74 11.16
C CYS A 260 13.22 -3.27 11.57
N GLY A 261 12.46 -2.43 10.86
CA GLY A 261 12.45 -0.99 11.15
C GLY A 261 13.82 -0.29 11.02
N GLN A 262 14.87 -1.03 10.64
CA GLN A 262 16.22 -0.52 10.37
C GLN A 262 16.37 -0.11 8.90
N ILE A 263 15.27 0.24 8.20
CA ILE A 263 15.40 0.89 6.90
C ILE A 263 16.17 2.16 7.18
N ALA A 264 17.45 2.11 6.79
CA ALA A 264 18.40 3.18 6.96
C ALA A 264 17.70 4.45 6.53
N TRP A 265 17.62 5.42 7.46
CA TRP A 265 17.43 6.83 7.16
C TRP A 265 18.45 7.21 6.08
N ARG A 266 18.15 6.91 4.83
CA ARG A 266 18.87 7.43 3.68
C ARG A 266 18.16 8.72 3.38
N GLU A 267 18.85 9.83 3.61
CA GLU A 267 18.52 11.09 2.97
C GLU A 267 18.27 10.78 1.49
N ARG A 268 17.01 10.92 1.05
CA ARG A 268 16.62 10.68 -0.33
C ARG A 268 17.47 11.62 -1.19
N PRO A 269 18.25 11.15 -2.19
CA PRO A 269 18.98 12.06 -3.05
C PRO A 269 18.00 13.05 -3.67
N GLU A 270 18.39 14.32 -3.73
CA GLU A 270 17.57 15.40 -4.29
C GLU A 270 17.00 14.98 -5.66
N LYS A 271 15.71 15.26 -5.88
CA LYS A 271 15.03 15.00 -7.15
C LYS A 271 15.82 15.67 -8.27
N VAL A 272 16.38 14.87 -9.19
CA VAL A 272 16.99 15.33 -10.46
C VAL A 272 15.89 15.68 -11.45
#